data_AF-A0AA42DN13-F1
#
_entry.id   AF-A0AA42DN13-F1
#
_cell.length_a   1.000
_cell.length_b   1.000
_cell.length_c   1.000
_cell.angle_alpha   90.00
_cell.angle_beta   90.00
_cell.angle_gamma   90.00
#
_symmetry.space_group_name_H-M   'P 1'
#
loop_
_entity.id
_entity.type
_entity.pdbx_description
1 polymer ?
#
loop_
_entity_poly.entity_id
_entity_poly.type
_entity_poly.pdbx_seq_one_letter_code
_entity_poly.pdbx_strand_id
1 'polypeptide(L)'
;MTHTEQLQQALQMTNLLLQNKPLSLQSEPALYELYMTDMGVQELVYTILSSFNLTLIEYKKALYVSPGLENTLFGYKNEELRQAMNLETNKELYLCYFIMYSMMTLFYKESAYTTYKDYITSTEVVDRVSATLGALSLEELDEEEVYSFTAIKNFWESLAQMSLHQSEENLESLRRSQTQFYFVTRSLHFLVGQGLLLKNEIERNYVPTEKFKALIAHYFDDRTVKNALMHYGESLLEKGEN
;
A
#
# COMPACT_ATOMS: atom_id res chain seq x y z
N MET A 1 27.63 23.85 11.66
CA MET A 1 26.67 24.82 11.11
C MET A 1 26.13 25.69 12.23
N THR A 2 25.67 26.89 11.91
CA THR A 2 24.82 27.67 12.80
C THR A 2 23.43 27.01 12.91
N HIS A 3 22.68 27.30 13.98
CA HIS A 3 21.33 26.77 14.16
C HIS A 3 20.37 27.16 13.02
N THR A 4 20.51 28.37 12.48
CA THR A 4 19.70 28.84 11.35
C THR A 4 19.98 28.05 10.07
N GLU A 5 21.25 27.73 9.79
CA GLU A 5 21.64 26.89 8.67
C GLU A 5 21.11 25.46 8.82
N GLN A 6 21.19 24.88 10.02
CA GLN A 6 20.64 23.55 10.30
C GLN A 6 19.13 23.49 10.04
N LEU A 7 18.39 24.52 10.48
CA LEU A 7 16.95 24.62 10.23
C LEU A 7 16.63 24.73 8.73
N GLN A 8 17.39 25.52 7.97
CA GLN A 8 17.18 25.64 6.52
C GLN A 8 17.39 24.30 5.80
N GLN A 9 18.43 23.56 6.17
CA GLN A 9 18.69 22.23 5.60
C GLN A 9 17.59 21.24 5.99
N ALA A 10 17.16 21.22 7.25
CA ALA A 10 16.08 20.37 7.71
C ALA A 10 14.75 20.65 6.98
N LEU A 11 14.43 21.94 6.75
CA LEU A 11 13.24 22.35 5.99
C LEU A 11 13.33 21.92 4.52
N GLN A 12 14.51 22.03 3.90
CA GLN A 12 14.73 21.56 2.53
C GLN A 12 14.53 20.04 2.42
N MET A 13 15.12 19.27 3.34
CA MET A 13 14.94 17.80 3.38
C MET A 13 13.47 17.44 3.59
N THR A 14 12.80 18.11 4.52
CA THR A 14 11.38 17.88 4.81
C THR A 14 10.53 18.16 3.56
N ASN A 15 10.76 19.28 2.87
CA ASN A 15 10.00 19.62 1.66
C ASN A 15 10.15 18.56 0.55
N LEU A 16 11.34 17.98 0.38
CA LEU A 16 11.54 16.87 -0.58
C LEU A 16 10.72 15.64 -0.19
N LEU A 17 10.78 15.25 1.10
CA LEU A 17 10.03 14.11 1.62
C LEU A 17 8.51 14.30 1.45
N LEU A 18 7.99 15.50 1.74
CA LEU A 18 6.57 15.83 1.57
C LEU A 18 6.11 15.78 0.10
N GLN A 19 7.02 15.97 -0.86
CA GLN A 19 6.75 15.82 -2.29
C GLN A 19 6.85 14.37 -2.78
N ASN A 20 6.90 13.38 -1.88
CA ASN A 20 7.15 11.97 -2.19
C ASN A 20 8.50 11.73 -2.90
N LYS A 21 9.47 12.63 -2.75
CA LYS A 21 10.83 12.44 -3.28
C LYS A 21 11.72 11.85 -2.18
N PRO A 22 12.27 10.65 -2.36
CA PRO A 22 13.13 10.06 -1.36
C PRO A 22 14.44 10.84 -1.24
N LEU A 23 14.88 11.08 0.00
CA LEU A 23 16.22 11.58 0.27
C LEU A 23 17.17 10.38 0.31
N SER A 24 17.96 10.17 -0.72
CA SER A 24 18.82 8.99 -0.84
C SER A 24 20.22 9.35 -1.28
N LEU A 25 21.17 8.43 -1.07
CA LEU A 25 22.53 8.56 -1.59
C LEU A 25 22.58 8.68 -3.14
N GLN A 26 21.55 8.19 -3.83
CA GLN A 26 21.48 8.21 -5.31
C GLN A 26 20.88 9.50 -5.86
N SER A 27 19.85 10.04 -5.20
CA SER A 27 19.13 11.25 -5.63
C SER A 27 19.76 12.52 -5.09
N GLU A 28 20.07 12.54 -3.79
CA GLU A 28 20.44 13.73 -3.02
C GLU A 28 21.58 13.41 -2.03
N PRO A 29 22.78 13.02 -2.53
CA PRO A 29 23.85 12.50 -1.69
C PRO A 29 24.30 13.47 -0.59
N ALA A 30 24.45 14.76 -0.91
CA ALA A 30 24.91 15.76 0.04
C ALA A 30 23.92 15.94 1.22
N LEU A 31 22.62 15.99 0.92
CA LEU A 31 21.59 16.14 1.95
C LEU A 31 21.44 14.85 2.77
N TYR A 32 21.53 13.69 2.12
CA TYR A 32 21.48 12.40 2.83
C TYR A 32 22.67 12.24 3.79
N GLU A 33 23.89 12.52 3.33
CA GLU A 33 25.09 12.48 4.17
C GLU A 33 25.02 13.49 5.32
N LEU A 34 24.50 14.70 5.06
CA LEU A 34 24.29 15.71 6.08
C LEU A 34 23.33 15.23 7.17
N TYR A 35 22.19 14.64 6.77
CA TYR A 35 21.25 14.05 7.72
C TYR A 35 21.89 12.96 8.58
N MET A 36 22.74 12.11 7.98
CA MET A 36 23.39 11.00 8.66
C MET A 36 24.53 11.43 9.61
N THR A 37 25.06 12.64 9.46
CA THR A 37 26.26 13.10 10.18
C THR A 37 25.98 14.22 11.18
N ASP A 38 24.97 15.07 10.94
CA ASP A 38 24.61 16.18 11.82
C ASP A 38 23.36 15.84 12.64
N MET A 39 23.57 15.50 13.92
CA MET A 39 22.48 15.17 14.86
C MET A 39 21.45 16.31 15.03
N GLY A 40 21.87 17.58 14.90
CA GLY A 40 20.96 18.72 15.01
C GLY A 40 20.02 18.80 13.81
N VAL A 41 20.52 18.56 12.59
CA VAL A 41 19.67 18.44 11.40
C VAL A 41 18.73 17.23 11.52
N GLN A 42 19.24 16.09 11.99
CA GLN A 42 18.42 14.89 12.20
C GLN A 42 17.25 15.14 13.15
N GLU A 43 17.52 15.74 14.31
CA GLU A 43 16.51 16.08 15.31
C GLU A 43 15.47 17.06 14.77
N LEU A 44 15.90 18.08 14.02
CA LEU A 44 14.99 19.05 13.41
C LEU A 44 14.08 18.40 12.37
N VAL A 45 14.62 17.58 11.46
CA VAL A 45 13.81 16.84 10.47
C VAL A 45 12.79 15.95 11.17
N TYR A 46 13.23 15.18 12.19
CA TYR A 46 12.34 14.32 12.96
C TYR A 46 11.24 15.11 13.66
N THR A 47 11.58 16.24 14.30
CA THR A 47 10.64 17.10 15.02
C THR A 47 9.58 17.69 14.09
N ILE A 48 10.01 18.21 12.94
CA ILE A 48 9.10 18.79 11.96
C ILE A 48 8.12 17.72 11.44
N LEU A 49 8.62 16.57 11.01
CA LEU A 49 7.77 15.48 10.50
C LEU A 49 6.80 14.96 11.57
N SER A 50 7.29 14.74 12.80
CA SER A 50 6.46 14.28 13.92
C SER A 50 5.35 15.27 14.26
N SER A 51 5.60 16.59 14.15
CA SER A 51 4.56 17.61 14.37
C SER A 51 3.41 17.54 13.36
N PHE A 52 3.66 16.96 12.19
CA PHE A 52 2.66 16.71 11.16
C PHE A 52 2.07 15.29 11.21
N ASN A 53 2.34 14.53 12.29
CA ASN A 53 1.98 13.12 12.40
C ASN A 53 2.49 12.29 11.20
N LEU A 54 3.74 12.53 10.82
CA LEU A 54 4.44 11.79 9.76
C LEU A 54 5.56 10.94 10.38
N THR A 55 5.68 9.72 9.89
CA THR A 55 6.72 8.78 10.27
C THR A 55 7.83 8.80 9.21
N LEU A 56 9.05 9.06 9.65
CA LEU A 56 10.26 8.95 8.84
C LEU A 56 10.74 7.49 8.83
N ILE A 57 10.96 6.95 7.64
CA ILE A 57 11.34 5.55 7.43
C ILE A 57 12.67 5.53 6.69
N GLU A 58 13.70 4.93 7.30
CA GLU A 58 14.97 4.66 6.65
C GLU A 58 14.96 3.25 6.04
N TYR A 59 15.27 3.15 4.75
CA TYR A 59 15.37 1.88 4.05
C TYR A 59 16.41 1.95 2.94
N LYS A 60 17.35 1.00 2.91
CA LYS A 60 18.42 0.89 1.90
C LYS A 60 19.12 2.22 1.55
N LYS A 61 19.54 2.97 2.58
CA LYS A 61 20.20 4.27 2.44
C LYS A 61 19.35 5.33 1.73
N ALA A 62 18.06 5.29 1.96
CA ALA A 62 17.10 6.28 1.54
C ALA A 62 16.11 6.55 2.67
N LEU A 63 15.67 7.79 2.78
CA LEU A 63 14.61 8.22 3.69
C LEU A 63 13.30 8.39 2.92
N TYR A 64 12.25 7.86 3.50
CA TYR A 64 10.87 7.94 3.03
C TYR A 64 9.99 8.49 4.15
N VAL A 65 8.81 8.99 3.78
CA VAL A 65 7.82 9.44 4.76
C VAL A 65 6.51 8.70 4.55
N SER A 66 5.86 8.34 5.66
CA SER A 66 4.50 7.81 5.68
C SER A 66 3.64 8.65 6.61
N PRO A 67 2.38 8.93 6.26
CA PRO A 67 1.40 9.41 7.22
C PRO A 67 1.23 8.41 8.36
N GLY A 68 1.19 8.91 9.60
CA GLY A 68 0.75 8.15 10.76
C GLY A 68 -0.75 7.86 10.71
N LEU A 69 -1.22 7.04 11.65
CA LEU A 69 -2.65 6.76 11.81
C LEU A 69 -3.41 8.06 12.11
N GLU A 70 -4.62 8.17 11.58
CA GLU A 70 -5.52 9.33 11.75
C GLU A 70 -4.94 10.68 11.27
N ASN A 71 -3.92 10.64 10.40
CA ASN A 71 -3.39 11.86 9.79
C ASN A 71 -4.43 12.50 8.86
N THR A 72 -4.90 13.69 9.22
CA THR A 72 -5.95 14.42 8.46
C THR A 72 -5.41 15.31 7.35
N LEU A 73 -4.09 15.55 7.33
CA LEU A 73 -3.43 16.43 6.35
C LEU A 73 -2.87 15.64 5.17
N PHE A 74 -2.26 14.49 5.45
CA PHE A 74 -1.61 13.62 4.46
C PHE A 74 -2.29 12.25 4.33
N GLY A 75 -3.28 11.95 5.17
CA GLY A 75 -4.16 10.80 5.01
C GLY A 75 -5.41 11.16 4.21
N TYR A 76 -6.30 10.18 4.09
CA TYR A 76 -7.57 10.36 3.40
C TYR A 76 -8.73 9.95 4.31
N LYS A 77 -9.83 10.70 4.21
CA LYS A 77 -11.15 10.23 4.64
C LYS A 77 -11.69 9.21 3.65
N ASN A 78 -12.62 8.36 4.09
CA ASN A 78 -13.29 7.38 3.22
C ASN A 78 -13.94 8.04 1.98
N GLU A 79 -14.51 9.24 2.13
CA GLU A 79 -15.08 9.98 1.00
C GLU A 79 -14.01 10.40 -0.02
N GLU A 80 -12.86 10.87 0.43
CA GLU A 80 -11.77 11.31 -0.42
C GLU A 80 -11.14 10.11 -1.16
N LEU A 81 -11.01 8.94 -0.50
CA LEU A 81 -10.57 7.71 -1.18
C LEU A 81 -11.58 7.23 -2.20
N ARG A 82 -12.89 7.26 -1.88
CA ARG A 82 -13.92 6.92 -2.86
C ARG A 82 -13.85 7.84 -4.07
N GLN A 83 -13.66 9.15 -3.88
CA GLN A 83 -13.50 10.08 -4.99
C GLN A 83 -12.22 9.80 -5.80
N ALA A 84 -11.08 9.61 -5.13
CA ALA A 84 -9.79 9.33 -5.78
C ALA A 84 -9.80 8.03 -6.59
N MET A 85 -10.48 7.00 -6.09
CA MET A 85 -10.65 5.70 -6.75
C MET A 85 -11.93 5.63 -7.59
N ASN A 86 -12.69 6.72 -7.68
CA ASN A 86 -14.07 6.85 -8.20
C ASN A 86 -14.92 5.58 -7.99
N LEU A 87 -15.27 5.41 -6.71
CA LEU A 87 -16.12 4.38 -6.12
C LEU A 87 -17.41 5.03 -5.61
N GLU A 88 -18.52 4.32 -5.69
CA GLU A 88 -19.84 4.82 -5.30
C GLU A 88 -20.11 4.60 -3.81
N THR A 89 -19.66 3.48 -3.25
CA THR A 89 -20.04 3.07 -1.87
C THR A 89 -18.83 2.73 -1.00
N ASN A 90 -19.03 2.77 0.34
CA ASN A 90 -17.99 2.31 1.27
C ASN A 90 -17.75 0.80 1.15
N LYS A 91 -18.76 0.02 0.74
CA LYS A 91 -18.60 -1.41 0.47
C LYS A 91 -17.56 -1.67 -0.62
N GLU A 92 -17.59 -0.87 -1.70
CA GLU A 92 -16.58 -0.92 -2.76
C GLU A 92 -15.20 -0.50 -2.27
N LEU A 93 -15.12 0.51 -1.41
CA LEU A 93 -13.87 0.94 -0.80
C LEU A 93 -13.26 -0.16 0.07
N TYR A 94 -14.06 -0.83 0.89
CA TYR A 94 -13.60 -1.94 1.72
C TYR A 94 -13.16 -3.15 0.88
N LEU A 95 -13.84 -3.45 -0.23
CA LEU A 95 -13.34 -4.42 -1.21
C LEU A 95 -11.96 -3.99 -1.77
N CYS A 96 -11.78 -2.70 -2.08
CA CYS A 96 -10.49 -2.19 -2.56
C CYS A 96 -9.37 -2.35 -1.51
N TYR A 97 -9.65 -2.13 -0.22
CA TYR A 97 -8.70 -2.41 0.85
C TYR A 97 -8.30 -3.89 0.89
N PHE A 98 -9.29 -4.79 0.79
CA PHE A 98 -9.04 -6.22 0.74
C PHE A 98 -8.21 -6.64 -0.48
N ILE A 99 -8.46 -6.02 -1.64
CA ILE A 99 -7.65 -6.22 -2.85
C ILE A 99 -6.21 -5.75 -2.65
N MET A 100 -5.99 -4.57 -2.04
CA MET A 100 -4.64 -4.07 -1.75
C MET A 100 -3.89 -4.98 -0.79
N TYR A 101 -4.58 -5.51 0.24
CA TYR A 101 -4.03 -6.53 1.12
C TYR A 101 -3.66 -7.81 0.36
N SER A 102 -4.59 -8.35 -0.43
CA SER A 102 -4.36 -9.56 -1.24
C SER A 102 -3.18 -9.39 -2.19
N MET A 103 -3.06 -8.22 -2.82
CA MET A 103 -1.93 -7.84 -3.66
C MET A 103 -0.61 -7.85 -2.89
N MET A 104 -0.58 -7.28 -1.69
CA MET A 104 0.62 -7.27 -0.84
C MET A 104 1.10 -8.69 -0.53
N THR A 105 0.18 -9.62 -0.26
CA THR A 105 0.50 -11.05 0.01
C THR A 105 1.00 -11.83 -1.22
N LEU A 106 0.92 -11.28 -2.43
CA LEU A 106 1.58 -11.84 -3.62
C LEU A 106 3.06 -11.48 -3.66
N PHE A 107 3.44 -10.33 -3.10
CA PHE A 107 4.83 -9.87 -3.07
C PHE A 107 5.61 -10.39 -1.85
N TYR A 108 4.93 -10.52 -0.71
CA TYR A 108 5.55 -10.91 0.56
C TYR A 108 4.78 -12.10 1.13
N LYS A 109 5.42 -13.27 1.20
CA LYS A 109 4.96 -14.40 2.01
C LYS A 109 5.67 -14.36 3.36
N GLU A 110 4.95 -14.76 4.41
CA GLU A 110 5.42 -15.06 5.78
C GLU A 110 6.85 -14.59 6.13
N SER A 111 6.95 -13.59 7.00
CA SER A 111 8.17 -13.23 7.76
C SER A 111 9.44 -12.85 6.96
N ALA A 112 9.41 -12.86 5.63
CA ALA A 112 10.56 -12.50 4.81
C ALA A 112 10.42 -11.07 4.25
N TYR A 113 11.37 -10.19 4.62
CA TYR A 113 11.52 -8.83 4.09
C TYR A 113 11.87 -8.78 2.59
N THR A 114 12.04 -9.94 1.96
CA THR A 114 12.42 -10.08 0.55
C THR A 114 11.18 -10.31 -0.30
N THR A 115 11.02 -9.49 -1.34
CA THR A 115 10.01 -9.69 -2.36
C THR A 115 10.21 -11.07 -3.00
N TYR A 116 9.21 -11.95 -2.89
CA TYR A 116 9.25 -13.30 -3.48
C TYR A 116 9.05 -13.26 -5.01
N LYS A 117 8.42 -12.19 -5.48
CA LYS A 117 8.00 -12.04 -6.86
C LYS A 117 8.24 -10.62 -7.35
N ASP A 118 8.99 -10.44 -8.44
CA ASP A 118 9.36 -9.09 -8.90
C ASP A 118 8.19 -8.29 -9.48
N TYR A 119 7.18 -8.99 -10.02
CA TYR A 119 6.02 -8.36 -10.64
C TYR A 119 4.74 -9.18 -10.46
N ILE A 120 3.59 -8.51 -10.57
CA ILE A 120 2.27 -9.14 -10.60
C ILE A 120 1.44 -8.61 -11.76
N THR A 121 0.46 -9.37 -12.20
CA THR A 121 -0.55 -8.95 -13.18
C THR A 121 -1.90 -8.74 -12.50
N SER A 122 -2.79 -7.97 -13.14
CA SER A 122 -4.17 -7.76 -12.67
C SER A 122 -4.92 -9.10 -12.51
N THR A 123 -4.69 -10.06 -13.41
CA THR A 123 -5.31 -11.40 -13.36
C THR A 123 -4.89 -12.17 -12.12
N GLU A 124 -3.61 -12.14 -11.76
CA GLU A 124 -3.12 -12.84 -10.57
C GLU A 124 -3.67 -12.25 -9.27
N VAL A 125 -3.95 -10.95 -9.24
CA VAL A 125 -4.63 -10.32 -8.10
C VAL A 125 -6.09 -10.76 -8.03
N VAL A 126 -6.80 -10.86 -9.16
CA VAL A 126 -8.17 -11.42 -9.21
C VAL A 126 -8.20 -12.86 -8.69
N ASP A 127 -7.28 -13.70 -9.16
CA ASP A 127 -7.17 -15.09 -8.75
C ASP A 127 -6.87 -15.19 -7.26
N ARG A 128 -5.94 -14.37 -6.75
CA ARG A 128 -5.60 -14.33 -5.32
C ARG A 128 -6.79 -13.92 -4.47
N VAL A 129 -7.49 -12.85 -4.82
CA VAL A 129 -8.66 -12.37 -4.06
C VAL A 129 -9.76 -13.44 -4.04
N SER A 130 -10.01 -14.10 -5.17
CA SER A 130 -10.99 -15.18 -5.27
C SER A 130 -10.60 -16.38 -4.41
N ALA A 131 -9.32 -16.78 -4.41
CA ALA A 131 -8.82 -17.85 -3.57
C ALA A 131 -8.96 -17.51 -2.07
N THR A 132 -8.54 -16.31 -1.66
CA THR A 132 -8.59 -15.88 -0.25
C THR A 132 -10.03 -15.81 0.27
N LEU A 133 -10.96 -15.25 -0.49
CA LEU A 133 -12.39 -15.20 -0.10
C LEU A 133 -13.07 -16.57 -0.16
N GLY A 134 -12.64 -17.43 -1.08
CA GLY A 134 -13.10 -18.82 -1.18
C GLY A 134 -12.71 -19.65 0.04
N ALA A 135 -11.46 -19.51 0.50
CA ALA A 135 -10.90 -20.23 1.64
C ALA A 135 -11.27 -19.63 3.02
N LEU A 136 -11.88 -18.44 3.05
CA LEU A 136 -12.24 -17.77 4.29
C LEU A 136 -13.17 -18.64 5.16
N SER A 137 -12.66 -19.02 6.33
CA SER A 137 -13.39 -19.72 7.39
C SER A 137 -13.91 -18.71 8.41
N LEU A 138 -15.23 -18.65 8.61
CA LEU A 138 -15.88 -17.68 9.50
C LEU A 138 -15.95 -18.15 10.97
N GLU A 139 -15.50 -19.36 11.27
CA GLU A 139 -15.66 -20.01 12.58
C GLU A 139 -14.83 -19.39 13.72
N GLU A 140 -13.78 -18.66 13.39
CA GLU A 140 -12.81 -18.09 14.35
C GLU A 140 -12.93 -16.56 14.48
N LEU A 141 -13.87 -15.95 13.77
CA LEU A 141 -14.05 -14.50 13.71
C LEU A 141 -15.18 -14.03 14.64
N ASP A 142 -15.12 -12.78 15.07
CA ASP A 142 -16.22 -12.18 15.82
C ASP A 142 -17.45 -11.85 14.94
N GLU A 143 -18.59 -11.53 15.56
CA GLU A 143 -19.84 -11.28 14.83
C GLU A 143 -19.73 -10.11 13.82
N GLU A 144 -18.93 -9.08 14.12
CA GLU A 144 -18.76 -7.89 13.28
C GLU A 144 -17.83 -8.17 12.09
N GLU A 145 -16.77 -8.93 12.31
CA GLU A 145 -15.85 -9.45 11.30
C GLU A 145 -16.57 -10.40 10.35
N VAL A 146 -17.34 -11.35 10.89
CA VAL A 146 -18.15 -12.28 10.09
C VAL A 146 -19.09 -11.51 9.18
N TYR A 147 -19.79 -10.50 9.71
CA TYR A 147 -20.68 -9.66 8.92
C TYR A 147 -19.93 -8.93 7.79
N SER A 148 -18.80 -8.31 8.13
CA SER A 148 -17.99 -7.51 7.19
C SER A 148 -17.39 -8.36 6.07
N PHE A 149 -16.73 -9.46 6.39
CA PHE A 149 -16.12 -10.32 5.39
C PHE A 149 -17.16 -11.08 4.56
N THR A 150 -18.29 -11.47 5.15
CA THR A 150 -19.41 -12.06 4.39
C THR A 150 -19.96 -11.05 3.38
N ALA A 151 -20.10 -9.78 3.76
CA ALA A 151 -20.52 -8.73 2.84
C ALA A 151 -19.52 -8.52 1.68
N ILE A 152 -18.21 -8.56 1.96
CA ILE A 152 -17.16 -8.46 0.93
C ILE A 152 -17.21 -9.69 0.00
N LYS A 153 -17.30 -10.91 0.56
CA LYS A 153 -17.38 -12.16 -0.21
C LYS A 153 -18.59 -12.17 -1.15
N ASN A 154 -19.78 -11.93 -0.60
CA ASN A 154 -21.01 -11.87 -1.39
C ASN A 154 -20.93 -10.79 -2.47
N PHE A 155 -20.32 -9.65 -2.16
CA PHE A 155 -20.13 -8.61 -3.17
C PHE A 155 -19.20 -9.08 -4.28
N TRP A 156 -18.04 -9.65 -3.96
CA TRP A 156 -17.08 -10.17 -4.95
C TRP A 156 -17.66 -11.26 -5.86
N GLU A 157 -18.45 -12.19 -5.29
CA GLU A 157 -19.11 -13.27 -6.03
C GLU A 157 -20.25 -12.76 -6.93
N SER A 158 -20.88 -11.63 -6.56
CA SER A 158 -21.92 -11.00 -7.38
C SER A 158 -21.39 -10.28 -8.63
N LEU A 159 -20.09 -9.96 -8.66
CA LEU A 159 -19.47 -9.27 -9.78
C LEU A 159 -19.30 -10.21 -10.97
N ALA A 160 -19.49 -9.69 -12.19
CA ALA A 160 -19.24 -10.47 -13.39
C ALA A 160 -17.75 -10.90 -13.46
N GLN A 161 -17.53 -12.19 -13.67
CA GLN A 161 -16.22 -12.72 -14.04
C GLN A 161 -15.97 -12.39 -15.51
N MET A 162 -14.87 -11.70 -15.80
CA MET A 162 -14.53 -11.32 -17.16
C MET A 162 -13.83 -12.49 -17.86
N SER A 163 -14.21 -12.82 -19.11
CA SER A 163 -13.44 -13.77 -19.91
C SER A 163 -12.06 -13.18 -20.23
N LEU A 164 -11.00 -13.99 -20.13
CA LEU A 164 -9.57 -13.68 -20.36
C LEU A 164 -9.21 -12.93 -21.67
N HIS A 165 -10.16 -12.68 -22.57
CA HIS A 165 -9.93 -12.19 -23.93
C HIS A 165 -10.32 -10.73 -24.20
N GLN A 166 -10.73 -9.96 -23.19
CA GLN A 166 -10.91 -8.51 -23.36
C GLN A 166 -9.68 -7.78 -22.81
N SER A 167 -9.00 -7.05 -23.70
CA SER A 167 -7.85 -6.19 -23.43
C SER A 167 -8.15 -5.23 -22.27
N GLU A 168 -7.11 -4.77 -21.55
CA GLU A 168 -7.16 -3.61 -20.64
C GLU A 168 -7.48 -2.30 -21.41
N GLU A 169 -8.35 -2.33 -22.42
CA GLU A 169 -8.73 -1.17 -23.20
C GLU A 169 -9.87 -0.43 -22.51
N ASN A 170 -9.51 0.78 -22.06
CA ASN A 170 -10.32 1.79 -21.41
C ASN A 170 -10.93 1.38 -20.05
N LEU A 171 -10.46 2.03 -18.98
CA LEU A 171 -11.10 2.06 -17.66
C LEU A 171 -12.59 2.42 -17.73
N GLU A 172 -12.99 3.24 -18.70
CA GLU A 172 -14.38 3.63 -18.91
C GLU A 172 -15.27 2.49 -19.44
N SER A 173 -14.74 1.59 -20.28
CA SER A 173 -15.45 0.36 -20.70
C SER A 173 -15.59 -0.60 -19.53
N LEU A 174 -14.55 -0.72 -18.69
CA LEU A 174 -14.57 -1.53 -17.47
C LEU A 174 -15.59 -1.02 -16.46
N ARG A 175 -15.76 0.31 -16.33
CA ARG A 175 -16.72 0.95 -15.40
C ARG A 175 -18.16 0.48 -15.60
N ARG A 176 -18.58 0.24 -16.85
CA ARG A 176 -19.95 -0.22 -17.16
C ARG A 176 -20.22 -1.66 -16.73
N SER A 177 -19.17 -2.43 -16.48
CA SER A 177 -19.27 -3.87 -16.23
C SER A 177 -19.28 -4.26 -14.74
N GLN A 178 -18.84 -3.36 -13.84
CA GLN A 178 -18.62 -3.65 -12.41
C GLN A 178 -18.03 -5.06 -12.18
N THR A 179 -16.95 -5.38 -12.90
CA THR A 179 -16.30 -6.70 -12.84
C THR A 179 -15.29 -6.77 -11.70
N GLN A 180 -14.91 -7.98 -11.32
CA GLN A 180 -13.79 -8.22 -10.39
C GLN A 180 -12.51 -7.51 -10.84
N PHE A 181 -12.21 -7.59 -12.14
CA PHE A 181 -11.07 -6.95 -12.77
C PHE A 181 -11.11 -5.42 -12.69
N TYR A 182 -12.31 -4.81 -12.75
CA TYR A 182 -12.47 -3.36 -12.59
C TYR A 182 -11.94 -2.93 -11.21
N PHE A 183 -12.43 -3.52 -10.12
CA PHE A 183 -11.98 -3.15 -8.77
C PHE A 183 -10.49 -3.41 -8.56
N VAL A 184 -9.96 -4.51 -9.11
CA VAL A 184 -8.52 -4.79 -9.07
C VAL A 184 -7.72 -3.70 -9.78
N THR A 185 -8.09 -3.36 -11.00
CA THR A 185 -7.40 -2.32 -11.79
C THR A 185 -7.44 -0.98 -11.08
N ARG A 186 -8.57 -0.62 -10.45
CA ARG A 186 -8.71 0.64 -9.70
C ARG A 186 -7.80 0.69 -8.48
N SER A 187 -7.72 -0.39 -7.71
CA SER A 187 -6.78 -0.49 -6.59
C SER A 187 -5.33 -0.38 -7.03
N LEU A 188 -4.94 -1.08 -8.10
CA LEU A 188 -3.57 -1.02 -8.61
C LEU A 188 -3.24 0.37 -9.16
N HIS A 189 -4.14 1.01 -9.90
CA HIS A 189 -3.94 2.37 -10.43
C HIS A 189 -3.86 3.41 -9.33
N PHE A 190 -4.66 3.27 -8.27
CA PHE A 190 -4.53 4.12 -7.10
C PHE A 190 -3.12 4.01 -6.51
N LEU A 191 -2.61 2.79 -6.29
CA LEU A 191 -1.26 2.57 -5.76
C LEU A 191 -0.16 3.10 -6.70
N VAL A 192 -0.34 3.02 -8.02
CA VAL A 192 0.55 3.67 -8.99
C VAL A 192 0.53 5.19 -8.82
N GLY A 193 -0.67 5.79 -8.69
CA GLY A 193 -0.82 7.23 -8.41
C GLY A 193 -0.18 7.68 -7.10
N GLN A 194 -0.12 6.81 -6.09
CA GLN A 194 0.58 7.05 -4.82
C GLN A 194 2.10 6.81 -4.87
N GLY A 195 2.64 6.41 -6.03
CA GLY A 195 4.05 6.08 -6.20
C GLY A 195 4.49 4.80 -5.47
N LEU A 196 3.55 3.89 -5.20
CA LEU A 196 3.79 2.63 -4.51
C LEU A 196 4.03 1.48 -5.49
N LEU A 197 3.43 1.55 -6.68
CA LEU A 197 3.64 0.62 -7.77
C LEU A 197 4.11 1.34 -9.03
N LEU A 198 4.86 0.64 -9.87
CA LEU A 198 5.15 1.04 -11.24
C LEU A 198 4.39 0.10 -12.18
N LYS A 199 3.64 0.66 -13.13
CA LYS A 199 2.96 -0.12 -14.17
C LYS A 199 3.85 -0.21 -15.41
N ASN A 200 4.10 -1.42 -15.89
CA ASN A 200 4.65 -1.64 -17.22
C ASN A 200 3.48 -1.76 -18.22
N GLU A 201 3.31 -0.76 -19.08
CA GLU A 201 2.20 -0.74 -20.04
C GLU A 201 2.31 -1.83 -21.13
N ILE A 202 3.53 -2.26 -21.46
CA ILE A 202 3.77 -3.27 -22.50
C ILE A 202 3.50 -4.67 -21.94
N GLU A 203 4.08 -4.97 -20.78
CA GLU A 203 3.96 -6.29 -20.14
C GLU A 203 2.70 -6.44 -19.29
N ARG A 204 1.96 -5.33 -19.08
CA ARG A 204 0.74 -5.25 -18.24
C ARG A 204 0.95 -5.81 -16.84
N ASN A 205 2.11 -5.55 -16.28
CA ASN A 205 2.48 -5.96 -14.93
C ASN A 205 2.78 -4.76 -14.04
N TYR A 206 2.81 -5.02 -12.74
CA TYR A 206 3.03 -4.04 -11.69
C TYR A 206 4.21 -4.48 -10.82
N VAL A 207 5.11 -3.54 -10.53
CA VAL A 207 6.33 -3.75 -9.75
C VAL A 207 6.31 -2.85 -8.51
N PRO A 208 6.68 -3.34 -7.32
CA PRO A 208 6.73 -2.53 -6.11
C PRO A 208 7.90 -1.54 -6.15
N THR A 209 7.63 -0.27 -5.81
CA THR A 209 8.68 0.73 -5.67
C THR A 209 9.51 0.48 -4.39
N GLU A 210 10.70 1.09 -4.31
CA GLU A 210 11.47 1.05 -3.06
C GLU A 210 10.72 1.76 -1.90
N LYS A 211 9.88 2.76 -2.19
CA LYS A 211 8.98 3.36 -1.19
C LYS A 211 8.01 2.31 -0.65
N PHE A 212 7.35 1.55 -1.51
CA PHE A 212 6.45 0.49 -1.05
C PHE A 212 7.18 -0.56 -0.22
N LYS A 213 8.35 -1.03 -0.66
CA LYS A 213 9.19 -1.96 0.11
C LYS A 213 9.57 -1.39 1.49
N ALA A 214 9.91 -0.11 1.56
CA ALA A 214 10.23 0.57 2.81
C ALA A 214 9.02 0.62 3.77
N LEU A 215 7.84 0.96 3.26
CA LEU A 215 6.60 0.96 4.04
C LEU A 215 6.30 -0.44 4.58
N ILE A 216 6.33 -1.44 3.71
CA ILE A 216 6.09 -2.83 4.12
C ILE A 216 7.09 -3.27 5.18
N ALA A 217 8.40 -3.06 4.97
CA ALA A 217 9.42 -3.43 5.96
C ALA A 217 9.14 -2.77 7.32
N HIS A 218 8.81 -1.48 7.32
CA HIS A 218 8.48 -0.74 8.54
C HIS A 218 7.23 -1.28 9.25
N TYR A 219 6.16 -1.57 8.51
CA TYR A 219 4.91 -2.10 9.07
C TYR A 219 5.04 -3.54 9.57
N PHE A 220 5.85 -4.39 8.92
CA PHE A 220 6.08 -5.76 9.40
C PHE A 220 7.02 -5.81 10.62
N ASP A 221 7.85 -4.80 10.82
CA ASP A 221 8.66 -4.64 12.04
C ASP A 221 7.83 -4.15 13.24
N ASP A 222 6.67 -3.51 13.00
CA ASP A 222 5.72 -3.18 14.05
C ASP A 222 5.08 -4.46 14.61
N ARG A 223 5.42 -4.81 15.85
CA ARG A 223 4.93 -6.00 16.56
C ARG A 223 3.40 -6.12 16.57
N THR A 224 2.68 -5.00 16.57
CA THR A 224 1.22 -4.98 16.63
C THR A 224 0.63 -5.41 15.28
N VAL A 225 1.19 -4.87 14.20
CA VAL A 225 0.79 -5.18 12.83
C VAL A 225 1.25 -6.57 12.44
N LYS A 226 2.45 -6.99 12.86
CA LYS A 226 2.92 -8.37 12.72
C LYS A 226 1.97 -9.37 13.37
N ASN A 227 1.53 -9.11 14.60
CA ASN A 227 0.60 -10.01 15.29
C ASN A 227 -0.77 -10.07 14.58
N ALA A 228 -1.29 -8.93 14.11
CA ALA A 228 -2.54 -8.91 13.34
C ALA A 228 -2.39 -9.64 11.99
N LEU A 229 -1.34 -9.33 11.23
CA LEU A 229 -1.08 -9.93 9.91
C LEU A 229 -0.81 -11.43 9.99
N MET A 230 -0.15 -11.92 11.05
CA MET A 230 0.05 -13.35 11.28
C MET A 230 -1.28 -14.03 11.64
N HIS A 231 -2.09 -13.42 12.52
CA HIS A 231 -3.39 -13.96 12.91
C HIS A 231 -4.36 -14.13 11.73
N TYR A 232 -4.45 -13.12 10.85
CA TYR A 232 -5.29 -13.20 9.65
C TYR A 232 -4.62 -13.93 8.49
N GLY A 233 -3.28 -13.90 8.38
CA GLY A 233 -2.53 -14.54 7.29
C GLY A 233 -2.44 -16.06 7.43
N GLU A 234 -2.16 -16.56 8.63
CA GLU A 234 -2.06 -18.00 8.90
C GLU A 234 -3.42 -18.70 8.77
N SER A 235 -4.49 -18.09 9.30
CA SER A 235 -5.86 -18.63 9.19
C SER A 235 -6.38 -18.70 7.75
N LEU A 236 -5.93 -17.81 6.86
CA LEU A 236 -6.29 -17.77 5.44
C LEU A 236 -5.41 -18.66 4.56
N LEU A 237 -4.17 -18.95 4.96
CA LEU A 237 -3.20 -19.70 4.14
C LEU A 237 -3.12 -21.20 4.50
N GLU A 238 -3.25 -21.58 5.77
CA GLU A 238 -3.20 -23.01 6.17
C GLU A 238 -4.38 -23.84 5.59
N LYS A 239 -5.49 -23.18 5.23
CA LYS A 239 -6.69 -23.84 4.67
C LYS A 239 -6.70 -23.88 3.13
N GLY A 240 -5.68 -23.35 2.46
CA GLY A 240 -5.52 -23.39 1.00
C GLY A 240 -4.69 -24.56 0.45
N GLU A 241 -4.03 -25.32 1.33
CA GLU A 241 -3.17 -26.47 0.96
C GLU A 241 -3.77 -27.86 1.29
N ASN A 242 -5.04 -27.92 1.73
CA ASN A 242 -5.77 -29.18 1.97
C ASN A 242 -7.02 -29.31 1.10
#